data_AF-A0AAV8PE30-F1
#
_entry.id   AF-A0AAV8PE30-F1
#
_cell.length_a   1.000
_cell.length_b   1.000
_cell.length_c   1.000
_cell.angle_alpha   90.00
_cell.angle_beta   90.00
_cell.angle_gamma   90.00
#
_symmetry.space_group_name_H-M   'P 1'
#
loop_
_entity.id
_entity.type
_entity.pdbx_description
1 polymer ?
#
loop_
_entity_poly.entity_id
_entity_poly.type
_entity_poly.pdbx_seq_one_letter_code
_entity_poly.pdbx_strand_id
1 'polypeptide(L)'
;MAQKDALMVCNPDFKRPFASVEDAVLRLLPYHVVSDYEAEEDDRTLDGDTTGHIISRLLQWDHNILTKIADFSTTFEKQVLAFNIISRKRAQGEFRSEERLMIEQALMQEEKQALLEIRAEMESREKADREAAEAKMRMAISQAECARAEAQVDAEMYARAPTRARTATSLGDKGSGHEMVQERGDTRAQGQWREAGELDVNSR
;
A
#
# COMPACT_ATOMS: atom_id res chain seq x y z
N MET A 1 -48.07 -62.30 -36.13
CA MET A 1 -48.21 -60.84 -36.27
C MET A 1 -47.28 -60.32 -37.36
N ALA A 2 -45.96 -60.54 -37.25
CA ALA A 2 -44.97 -60.12 -38.26
C ALA A 2 -45.29 -60.45 -39.75
N GLN A 3 -45.81 -61.65 -40.07
CA GLN A 3 -46.20 -61.98 -41.45
C GLN A 3 -47.38 -61.15 -41.97
N LYS A 4 -48.33 -60.81 -41.09
CA LYS A 4 -49.47 -59.96 -41.44
C LYS A 4 -48.99 -58.53 -41.68
N ASP A 5 -48.11 -58.03 -40.83
CA ASP A 5 -47.55 -56.69 -40.94
C ASP A 5 -46.70 -56.56 -42.22
N ALA A 6 -45.88 -57.57 -42.54
CA ALA A 6 -45.12 -57.63 -43.80
C ALA A 6 -46.01 -57.60 -45.05
N LEU A 7 -47.14 -58.31 -45.05
CA LEU A 7 -48.10 -58.27 -46.15
C LEU A 7 -48.79 -56.90 -46.29
N MET A 8 -49.06 -56.22 -45.17
CA MET A 8 -49.64 -54.88 -45.17
C MET A 8 -48.63 -53.84 -45.66
N VAL A 9 -47.35 -53.96 -45.28
CA VAL A 9 -46.27 -53.09 -45.79
C VAL A 9 -46.13 -53.23 -47.32
N CYS A 10 -46.15 -54.47 -47.83
CA CYS A 10 -46.04 -54.74 -49.27
C CYS A 10 -47.29 -54.37 -50.09
N ASN A 11 -48.44 -54.16 -49.45
CA ASN A 11 -49.70 -53.82 -50.12
C ASN A 11 -50.44 -52.69 -49.37
N PRO A 12 -49.92 -51.45 -49.40
CA PRO A 12 -50.61 -50.31 -48.81
C PRO A 12 -51.95 -50.11 -49.50
N ASP A 13 -53.02 -50.02 -48.71
CA ASP A 13 -54.21 -49.33 -49.18
C ASP A 13 -53.90 -47.83 -49.12
N PHE A 14 -53.77 -47.16 -50.26
CA PHE A 14 -53.61 -45.71 -50.37
C PHE A 14 -54.84 -45.04 -51.02
N LYS A 15 -55.81 -45.83 -51.45
CA LYS A 15 -56.98 -45.35 -52.21
C LYS A 15 -58.14 -45.03 -51.29
N ARG A 16 -58.23 -45.71 -50.15
CA ARG A 16 -59.30 -45.51 -49.18
C ARG A 16 -58.89 -44.49 -48.10
N PRO A 17 -59.64 -43.38 -47.93
CA PRO A 17 -59.42 -42.46 -46.81
C PRO A 17 -59.66 -43.16 -45.47
N PHE A 18 -59.04 -42.66 -44.41
CA PHE A 18 -59.20 -43.24 -43.08
C PHE A 18 -60.63 -43.08 -42.57
N ALA A 19 -61.21 -44.18 -42.09
CA ALA A 19 -62.57 -44.18 -41.55
C ALA A 19 -62.62 -43.77 -40.06
N SER A 20 -61.48 -43.87 -39.35
CA SER A 20 -61.33 -43.51 -37.94
C SER A 20 -59.85 -43.34 -37.58
N VAL A 21 -59.57 -42.86 -36.36
CA VAL A 21 -58.20 -42.78 -35.83
C VAL A 21 -57.63 -44.20 -35.65
N GLU A 22 -58.44 -45.14 -35.19
CA GLU A 22 -58.07 -46.54 -35.03
C GLU A 22 -57.70 -47.19 -36.38
N ASP A 23 -58.45 -46.88 -37.44
CA ASP A 23 -58.16 -47.34 -38.82
C ASP A 23 -56.83 -46.77 -39.32
N ALA A 24 -56.55 -45.49 -39.04
CA ALA A 24 -55.27 -44.87 -39.36
C ALA A 24 -54.11 -45.52 -38.62
N VAL A 25 -54.25 -45.74 -37.30
CA VAL A 25 -53.23 -46.38 -36.48
C VAL A 25 -52.95 -47.80 -36.98
N LEU A 26 -53.97 -48.62 -37.24
CA LEU A 26 -53.78 -50.00 -37.71
C LEU A 26 -53.11 -50.10 -39.08
N ARG A 27 -53.36 -49.14 -39.97
CA ARG A 27 -52.77 -49.11 -41.33
C ARG A 27 -51.37 -48.52 -41.36
N LEU A 28 -51.04 -47.61 -40.45
CA LEU A 28 -49.74 -46.93 -40.41
C LEU A 28 -48.73 -47.60 -39.47
N LEU A 29 -49.18 -48.33 -38.45
CA LEU A 29 -48.32 -49.03 -37.48
C LEU A 29 -47.29 -49.97 -38.13
N PRO A 30 -47.62 -50.75 -39.18
CA PRO A 30 -46.63 -51.61 -39.85
C PRO A 30 -45.46 -50.86 -40.49
N TYR A 31 -45.65 -49.60 -40.87
CA TYR A 31 -44.62 -48.77 -41.52
C TYR A 31 -43.67 -48.11 -40.52
N HIS A 32 -44.12 -47.87 -39.29
CA HIS A 32 -43.29 -47.30 -38.22
C HIS A 32 -42.10 -48.22 -37.88
N VAL A 33 -42.30 -49.54 -37.94
CA VAL A 33 -41.25 -50.54 -37.68
C VAL A 33 -40.16 -50.52 -38.76
N VAL A 34 -40.46 -50.00 -39.96
CA VAL A 34 -39.52 -49.91 -41.09
C VAL A 34 -38.86 -48.53 -41.17
N SER A 35 -39.35 -47.53 -40.41
CA SER A 35 -38.84 -46.15 -40.47
C SER A 35 -37.52 -45.94 -39.73
N ASP A 36 -37.05 -46.91 -38.95
CA ASP A 36 -35.84 -46.78 -38.11
C ASP A 36 -34.51 -46.95 -38.86
N TYR A 37 -34.45 -46.68 -40.17
CA TYR A 37 -33.23 -46.83 -40.98
C TYR A 37 -33.07 -45.75 -42.06
N GLU A 38 -33.16 -44.46 -41.72
CA GLU A 38 -32.59 -43.37 -42.53
C GLU A 38 -31.35 -42.79 -41.81
N ALA A 39 -30.15 -43.29 -42.09
CA ALA A 39 -29.29 -42.87 -43.20
C ALA A 39 -28.57 -41.50 -43.04
N GLU A 40 -28.74 -40.76 -41.94
CA GLU A 40 -28.07 -39.44 -41.75
C GLU A 40 -27.21 -39.33 -40.45
N GLU A 41 -27.18 -40.35 -39.59
CA GLU A 41 -26.43 -40.28 -38.31
C GLU A 41 -25.09 -41.03 -38.29
N ASP A 42 -24.70 -41.69 -39.38
CA ASP A 42 -23.44 -42.46 -39.45
C ASP A 42 -22.21 -41.60 -39.81
N ASP A 43 -22.39 -40.39 -40.33
CA ASP A 43 -21.30 -39.53 -40.82
C ASP A 43 -20.51 -38.80 -39.71
N ARG A 44 -20.84 -39.03 -38.42
CA ARG A 44 -20.07 -38.45 -37.29
C ARG A 44 -19.58 -39.46 -36.26
N THR A 45 -19.77 -40.75 -36.50
CA THR A 45 -19.36 -41.83 -35.57
C THR A 45 -18.09 -42.57 -36.01
N LEU A 46 -17.46 -42.18 -37.11
CA LEU A 46 -16.26 -42.83 -37.66
C LEU A 46 -14.91 -42.24 -37.21
N ASP A 47 -14.86 -41.45 -36.13
CA ASP A 47 -13.60 -41.18 -35.41
C ASP A 47 -13.35 -42.19 -34.26
N GLY A 48 -13.99 -43.36 -34.33
CA GLY A 48 -13.80 -44.44 -33.38
C GLY A 48 -12.52 -45.23 -33.67
N ASP A 49 -11.57 -45.17 -32.73
CA ASP A 49 -10.35 -45.97 -32.67
C ASP A 49 -10.51 -47.41 -33.19
N THR A 50 -9.43 -47.94 -33.77
CA THR A 50 -9.25 -49.26 -34.40
C THR A 50 -9.53 -50.50 -33.52
N THR A 51 -10.21 -50.35 -32.38
CA THR A 51 -10.42 -51.41 -31.37
C THR A 51 -11.83 -52.01 -31.40
N GLY A 52 -12.75 -51.51 -32.24
CA GLY A 52 -14.00 -52.24 -32.56
C GLY A 52 -15.00 -52.43 -31.41
N HIS A 53 -14.93 -51.63 -30.34
CA HIS A 53 -15.97 -51.59 -29.31
C HIS A 53 -16.99 -50.50 -29.65
N ILE A 54 -18.12 -50.91 -30.23
CA ILE A 54 -19.26 -50.03 -30.47
C ILE A 54 -19.93 -49.76 -29.11
N ILE A 55 -19.62 -48.62 -28.51
CA ILE A 55 -20.27 -48.13 -27.30
C ILE A 55 -21.71 -47.72 -27.66
N SER A 56 -22.70 -48.17 -26.87
CA SER A 56 -24.10 -47.76 -27.05
C SER A 56 -24.23 -46.23 -27.02
N ARG A 57 -25.04 -45.65 -27.90
CA ARG A 57 -25.22 -44.19 -28.00
C ARG A 57 -25.66 -43.54 -26.69
N LEU A 58 -26.48 -44.23 -25.90
CA LEU A 58 -26.87 -43.77 -24.57
C LEU A 58 -25.65 -43.67 -23.63
N LEU A 59 -24.77 -44.67 -23.67
CA LEU A 59 -23.54 -44.68 -22.86
C LEU A 59 -22.54 -43.61 -23.30
N GLN A 60 -22.47 -43.30 -24.61
CA GLN A 60 -21.67 -42.19 -25.12
C GLN A 60 -22.22 -40.83 -24.68
N TRP A 61 -23.55 -40.66 -24.69
CA TRP A 61 -24.20 -39.46 -24.18
C TRP A 61 -23.94 -39.29 -22.68
N ASP A 62 -24.13 -40.35 -21.87
CA ASP A 62 -23.82 -40.34 -20.44
C ASP A 62 -22.37 -39.94 -20.20
N HIS A 63 -21.42 -40.54 -20.93
CA HIS A 63 -20.01 -40.21 -20.82
C HIS A 63 -19.73 -38.75 -21.18
N ASN A 64 -20.31 -38.21 -22.25
CA ASN A 64 -20.11 -36.82 -22.66
C ASN A 64 -20.64 -35.84 -21.60
N ILE A 65 -21.84 -36.11 -21.08
CA ILE A 65 -22.47 -35.28 -20.05
C ILE A 65 -21.65 -35.32 -18.77
N LEU A 66 -21.22 -36.50 -18.32
CA LEU A 66 -20.37 -36.63 -17.12
C LEU A 66 -19.05 -35.88 -17.27
N THR A 67 -18.39 -36.01 -18.43
CA THR A 67 -17.14 -35.29 -18.71
C THR A 67 -17.35 -33.78 -18.68
N LYS A 68 -18.40 -33.26 -19.33
CA LYS A 68 -18.71 -31.82 -19.28
C LYS A 68 -19.04 -31.32 -17.88
N ILE A 69 -19.78 -32.11 -17.09
CA ILE A 69 -20.07 -31.77 -15.69
C ILE A 69 -18.78 -31.72 -14.87
N ALA A 70 -17.86 -32.66 -15.07
CA ALA A 70 -16.57 -32.68 -14.39
C ALA A 70 -15.71 -31.45 -14.75
N ASP A 71 -15.69 -31.04 -16.01
CA ASP A 71 -14.97 -29.85 -16.47
C ASP A 71 -15.54 -28.56 -15.86
N PHE A 72 -16.87 -28.42 -15.85
CA PHE A 72 -17.53 -27.27 -15.22
C PHE A 72 -17.33 -27.26 -13.71
N SER A 73 -17.42 -28.41 -13.04
CA SER A 73 -17.19 -28.49 -11.59
C SER A 73 -15.76 -28.09 -11.24
N THR A 74 -14.78 -28.61 -11.98
CA THR A 74 -13.36 -28.30 -11.77
C THR A 74 -13.06 -26.81 -11.99
N THR A 75 -13.64 -26.21 -13.04
CA THR A 75 -13.45 -24.77 -13.32
C THR A 75 -14.12 -23.90 -12.27
N PHE A 76 -15.33 -24.25 -11.85
CA PHE A 76 -16.04 -23.54 -10.79
C PHE A 76 -15.28 -23.59 -9.46
N GLU A 77 -14.79 -24.75 -9.05
CA GLU A 77 -13.99 -24.90 -7.83
C GLU A 77 -12.73 -24.02 -7.83
N LYS A 78 -12.02 -23.96 -8.98
CA LYS A 78 -10.87 -23.06 -9.14
C LYS A 78 -11.25 -21.60 -8.98
N GLN A 79 -12.38 -21.18 -9.57
CA GLN A 79 -12.86 -19.80 -9.47
C GLN A 79 -13.25 -19.45 -8.03
N VAL A 80 -13.95 -20.34 -7.32
CA VAL A 80 -14.31 -20.16 -5.91
C VAL A 80 -13.07 -20.03 -5.04
N LEU A 81 -12.07 -20.89 -5.25
CA LEU A 81 -10.80 -20.82 -4.52
C LEU A 81 -10.06 -19.50 -4.80
N ALA A 82 -9.95 -19.10 -6.07
CA ALA A 82 -9.32 -17.83 -6.45
C ALA A 82 -10.04 -16.63 -5.82
N PHE A 83 -11.38 -16.60 -5.88
CA PHE A 83 -12.19 -15.56 -5.26
C PHE A 83 -11.98 -15.50 -3.74
N ASN A 84 -11.96 -16.65 -3.06
CA ASN A 84 -11.73 -16.71 -1.61
C ASN A 84 -10.32 -16.22 -1.23
N ILE A 85 -9.30 -16.56 -2.01
CA ILE A 85 -7.93 -16.08 -1.82
C ILE A 85 -7.87 -14.56 -1.99
N ILE A 86 -8.42 -14.04 -3.10
CA ILE A 86 -8.42 -12.58 -3.38
C ILE A 86 -9.19 -11.83 -2.30
N SER A 87 -10.35 -12.33 -1.89
CA SER A 87 -11.18 -11.71 -0.86
C SER A 87 -10.45 -11.63 0.48
N ARG A 88 -9.77 -12.71 0.88
CA ARG A 88 -8.96 -12.72 2.11
C ARG A 88 -7.78 -11.75 2.03
N LYS A 89 -7.03 -11.77 0.92
CA LYS A 89 -5.91 -10.86 0.68
C LYS A 89 -6.35 -9.40 0.72
N ARG A 90 -7.50 -9.09 0.09
CA ARG A 90 -8.10 -7.75 0.14
C ARG A 90 -8.49 -7.33 1.55
N ALA A 91 -9.03 -8.25 2.36
CA ALA A 91 -9.34 -7.99 3.77
C ALA A 91 -8.09 -7.75 4.62
N GLN A 92 -6.96 -8.36 4.27
CA GLN A 92 -5.65 -8.10 4.87
C GLN A 92 -4.99 -6.79 4.37
N GLY A 93 -5.65 -6.07 3.46
CA GLY A 93 -5.13 -4.83 2.88
C GLY A 93 -4.15 -5.02 1.72
N GLU A 94 -3.93 -6.25 1.25
CA GLU A 94 -3.25 -6.47 -0.03
C GLU A 94 -4.11 -5.93 -1.20
N PHE A 95 -3.47 -5.63 -2.33
CA PHE A 95 -4.10 -5.01 -3.52
C PHE A 95 -4.62 -3.58 -3.32
N ARG A 96 -4.12 -2.87 -2.29
CA ARG A 96 -4.35 -1.43 -2.06
C ARG A 96 -3.19 -0.55 -2.51
N SER A 97 -2.48 -0.94 -3.57
CA SER A 97 -1.25 -0.25 -4.00
C SER A 97 -1.49 1.21 -4.39
N GLU A 98 -2.63 1.52 -5.01
CA GLU A 98 -3.01 2.90 -5.36
C GLU A 98 -3.36 3.71 -4.11
N GLU A 99 -4.18 3.17 -3.19
CA GLU A 99 -4.48 3.82 -1.91
C GLU A 99 -3.19 4.07 -1.10
N ARG A 100 -2.27 3.10 -1.07
CA ARG A 100 -0.97 3.24 -0.41
C ARG A 100 -0.12 4.34 -1.04
N LEU A 101 -0.06 4.40 -2.37
CA LEU A 101 0.68 5.42 -3.10
C LEU A 101 0.13 6.83 -2.82
N MET A 102 -1.21 6.97 -2.76
CA MET A 102 -1.84 8.24 -2.43
C MET A 102 -1.47 8.73 -1.03
N ILE A 103 -1.47 7.83 -0.04
CA ILE A 103 -1.07 8.17 1.34
C ILE A 103 0.41 8.58 1.38
N GLU A 104 1.28 7.82 0.72
CA GLU A 104 2.72 8.11 0.66
C GLU A 104 2.99 9.47 0.00
N GLN A 105 2.28 9.80 -1.08
CA GLN A 105 2.40 11.10 -1.73
C GLN A 105 1.90 12.25 -0.83
N ALA A 106 0.82 12.05 -0.07
CA ALA A 106 0.32 13.03 0.88
C ALA A 106 1.33 13.26 2.03
N LEU A 107 1.91 12.19 2.58
CA LEU A 107 2.94 12.27 3.62
C LEU A 107 4.20 12.99 3.13
N MET A 108 4.64 12.72 1.91
CA MET A 108 5.77 13.41 1.28
C MET A 108 5.50 14.92 1.10
N GLN A 109 4.28 15.31 0.77
CA GLN A 109 3.90 16.72 0.66
C GLN A 109 3.86 17.40 2.03
N GLU A 110 3.34 16.72 3.04
CA GLU A 110 3.32 17.18 4.43
C GLU A 110 4.75 17.38 4.96
N GLU A 111 5.65 16.41 4.76
CA GLU A 111 7.05 16.51 5.16
C GLU A 111 7.77 17.67 4.46
N LYS A 112 7.54 17.83 3.15
CA LYS A 112 8.07 18.97 2.40
C LYS A 112 7.59 20.31 2.99
N GLN A 113 6.32 20.39 3.35
CA GLN A 113 5.74 21.59 3.93
C GLN A 113 6.33 21.88 5.32
N ALA A 114 6.45 20.86 6.17
CA ALA A 114 7.06 20.97 7.49
C ALA A 114 8.54 21.43 7.41
N LEU A 115 9.30 20.92 6.44
CA LEU A 115 10.69 21.37 6.22
C LEU A 115 10.78 22.84 5.83
N LEU A 116 9.86 23.32 4.98
CA LEU A 116 9.81 24.74 4.61
C LEU A 116 9.46 25.62 5.81
N GLU A 117 8.54 25.18 6.66
CA GLU A 117 8.16 25.89 7.88
C GLU A 117 9.31 25.96 8.88
N ILE A 118 10.01 24.86 9.13
CA ILE A 118 11.20 24.84 10.00
C ILE A 118 12.30 25.75 9.45
N ARG A 119 12.53 25.71 8.13
CA ARG A 119 13.52 26.60 7.49
C ARG A 119 13.14 28.07 7.68
N ALA A 120 11.88 28.43 7.46
CA ALA A 120 11.40 29.79 7.66
C ALA A 120 11.51 30.21 9.13
N GLU A 121 11.22 29.31 10.07
CA GLU A 121 11.39 29.57 11.50
C GLU A 121 12.86 29.81 11.85
N MET A 122 13.78 28.97 11.34
CA MET A 122 15.22 29.16 11.56
C MET A 122 15.73 30.48 10.99
N GLU A 123 15.35 30.84 9.76
CA GLU A 123 15.74 32.12 9.14
C GLU A 123 15.20 33.32 9.95
N SER A 124 13.99 33.20 10.53
CA SER A 124 13.41 34.23 11.38
C SER A 124 14.15 34.37 12.72
N ARG A 125 14.52 33.26 13.36
CA ARG A 125 15.31 33.24 14.61
C ARG A 125 16.69 33.84 14.37
N GLU A 126 17.37 33.43 13.30
CA GLU A 126 18.69 33.97 12.95
C GLU A 126 18.63 35.48 12.67
N LYS A 127 17.56 35.96 12.02
CA LYS A 127 17.36 37.38 11.80
C LYS A 127 17.16 38.14 13.12
N ALA A 128 16.34 37.61 14.04
CA ALA A 128 16.13 38.20 15.35
C ALA A 128 17.44 38.24 16.17
N ASP A 129 18.24 37.17 16.13
CA ASP A 129 19.54 37.11 16.80
C ASP A 129 20.53 38.13 16.23
N ARG A 130 20.55 38.31 14.90
CA ARG A 130 21.36 39.35 14.23
C ARG A 130 20.92 40.75 14.65
N GLU A 131 19.63 41.04 14.65
CA GLU A 131 19.09 42.35 15.06
C GLU A 131 19.36 42.64 16.55
N ALA A 132 19.24 41.64 17.43
CA ALA A 132 19.56 41.76 18.84
C ALA A 132 21.06 42.01 19.08
N ALA A 133 21.94 41.35 18.33
CA ALA A 133 23.38 41.58 18.37
C ALA A 133 23.74 43.01 17.91
N GLU A 134 23.13 43.48 16.82
CA GLU A 134 23.30 44.85 16.34
C GLU A 134 22.82 45.89 17.36
N ALA A 135 21.64 45.67 17.97
CA ALA A 135 21.11 46.56 19.00
C ALA A 135 22.02 46.61 20.24
N LYS A 136 22.53 45.45 20.68
CA LYS A 136 23.48 45.37 21.80
C LYS A 136 24.78 46.10 21.50
N MET A 137 25.29 45.99 20.27
CA MET A 137 26.48 46.74 19.83
C MET A 137 26.23 48.26 19.83
N ARG A 138 25.08 48.72 19.31
CA ARG A 138 24.69 50.13 19.34
C ARG A 138 24.58 50.66 20.78
N MET A 139 23.97 49.89 21.68
CA MET A 139 23.88 50.25 23.09
C MET A 139 25.26 50.33 23.75
N ALA A 140 26.16 49.36 23.50
CA ALA A 140 27.51 49.38 24.03
C ALA A 140 28.32 50.61 23.56
N ILE A 141 28.16 51.02 22.30
CA ILE A 141 28.78 52.25 21.76
C ILE A 141 28.23 53.48 22.49
N SER A 142 26.90 53.60 22.62
CA SER A 142 26.29 54.73 23.33
C SER A 142 26.72 54.82 24.81
N GLN A 143 26.88 53.67 25.48
CA GLN A 143 27.39 53.61 26.85
C GLN A 143 28.86 54.02 26.93
N ALA A 144 29.69 53.56 25.99
CA ALA A 144 31.10 53.96 25.92
C ALA A 144 31.26 55.47 25.64
N GLU A 145 30.39 56.05 24.81
CA GLU A 145 30.34 57.50 24.56
C GLU A 145 29.91 58.28 25.80
N CYS A 146 28.86 57.82 26.52
CA CYS A 146 28.45 58.44 27.79
C CYS A 146 29.57 58.39 28.83
N ALA A 147 30.22 57.24 29.01
CA ALA A 147 31.34 57.09 29.95
C ALA A 147 32.55 57.97 29.56
N ARG A 148 32.80 58.18 28.26
CA ARG A 148 33.84 59.11 27.79
C ARG A 148 33.45 60.57 28.04
N ALA A 149 32.19 60.94 27.85
CA ALA A 149 31.70 62.27 28.15
C ALA A 149 31.75 62.57 29.66
N GLU A 150 31.35 61.61 30.51
CA GLU A 150 31.48 61.69 31.97
C GLU A 150 32.95 61.82 32.40
N ALA A 151 33.85 60.99 31.87
CA ALA A 151 35.27 61.08 32.16
C ALA A 151 35.90 62.40 31.70
N GLN A 152 35.42 62.98 30.58
CA GLN A 152 35.83 64.31 30.13
C GLN A 152 35.33 65.41 31.07
N VAL A 153 34.08 65.35 31.54
CA VAL A 153 33.52 66.30 32.52
C VAL A 153 34.27 66.21 33.85
N ASP A 154 34.54 64.99 34.35
CA ASP A 154 35.32 64.78 35.55
C ASP A 154 36.75 65.33 35.38
N ALA A 155 37.40 65.05 34.26
CA ALA A 155 38.74 65.58 33.95
C ALA A 155 38.76 67.12 33.87
N GLU A 156 37.75 67.75 33.28
CA GLU A 156 37.60 69.22 33.25
C GLU A 156 37.32 69.80 34.64
N MET A 157 36.56 69.10 35.48
CA MET A 157 36.27 69.51 36.86
C MET A 157 37.54 69.44 37.74
N TYR A 158 38.41 68.44 37.55
CA TYR A 158 39.72 68.35 38.20
C TYR A 158 40.73 69.35 37.63
N ALA A 159 40.71 69.64 36.32
CA ALA A 159 41.59 70.63 35.68
C ALA A 159 41.25 72.08 36.07
N ARG A 160 40.01 72.34 36.52
CA ARG A 160 39.56 73.66 37.00
C ARG A 160 39.76 73.89 38.50
N ALA A 161 40.41 72.96 39.21
CA ALA A 161 40.83 73.19 40.59
C ALA A 161 41.92 74.29 40.66
N PRO A 162 41.82 75.29 41.56
CA PRO A 162 42.84 76.33 41.66
C PRO A 162 44.14 75.72 42.17
N THR A 163 45.21 75.89 41.38
CA THR A 163 46.56 75.41 41.70
C THR A 163 47.07 76.09 42.97
N ARG A 164 47.08 75.38 44.10
CA ARG A 164 47.89 75.74 45.27
C ARG A 164 48.90 74.62 45.55
N ALA A 165 50.16 74.92 45.25
CA ALA A 165 51.29 74.13 45.70
C ALA A 165 51.32 74.06 47.24
N ARG A 166 51.49 72.86 47.80
CA ARG A 166 52.35 72.63 48.96
C ARG A 166 52.63 71.15 49.23
N THR A 167 53.76 70.99 49.88
CA THR A 167 54.62 69.84 50.16
C THR A 167 54.11 68.85 51.23
N ALA A 168 54.38 67.57 50.96
CA ALA A 168 54.97 66.53 51.83
C ALA A 168 54.18 65.84 52.98
N THR A 169 54.47 64.52 53.09
CA THR A 169 54.24 63.55 54.19
C THR A 169 52.77 63.10 54.37
N SER A 170 52.38 61.85 54.66
CA SER A 170 52.98 60.78 55.47
C SER A 170 52.13 59.48 55.32
N LEU A 171 52.79 58.34 55.08
CA LEU A 171 52.69 57.03 55.76
C LEU A 171 51.33 56.34 56.08
N GLY A 172 51.27 55.02 55.79
CA GLY A 172 50.37 54.01 56.37
C GLY A 172 49.79 53.09 55.29
N ASP A 173 50.44 52.01 54.88
CA ASP A 173 50.46 50.68 55.53
C ASP A 173 49.12 50.20 56.10
N LYS A 174 48.52 49.21 55.42
CA LYS A 174 48.00 47.97 56.00
C LYS A 174 47.50 47.03 54.91
N GLY A 175 48.13 45.86 54.82
CA GLY A 175 47.69 44.75 53.99
C GLY A 175 46.45 44.03 54.54
N SER A 176 45.82 43.27 53.66
CA SER A 176 45.10 42.05 54.04
C SER A 176 44.97 41.19 52.78
N GLY A 177 45.67 40.05 52.78
CA GLY A 177 45.51 39.00 51.79
C GLY A 177 44.35 38.08 52.15
N HIS A 178 43.68 37.55 51.14
CA HIS A 178 43.32 36.13 51.18
C HIS A 178 43.36 35.56 49.77
N GLU A 179 44.39 34.77 49.58
CA GLU A 179 44.59 33.77 48.54
C GLU A 179 43.57 32.64 48.76
N MET A 180 42.80 32.29 47.73
CA MET A 180 42.08 31.00 47.67
C MET A 180 42.50 30.30 46.37
N VAL A 181 43.48 29.44 46.60
CA VAL A 181 43.95 28.28 45.84
C VAL A 181 42.84 27.57 45.03
N GLN A 182 43.08 27.52 43.72
CA GLN A 182 43.08 26.32 42.86
C GLN A 182 42.34 25.06 43.35
N GLU A 183 41.33 24.63 42.59
CA GLU A 183 41.19 23.19 42.31
C GLU A 183 40.81 22.96 40.85
N ARG A 184 41.79 22.41 40.12
CA ARG A 184 41.69 21.89 38.77
C ARG A 184 41.37 20.40 38.92
N GLY A 185 40.10 20.03 38.80
CA GLY A 185 39.63 18.65 38.75
C GLY A 185 39.50 18.18 37.31
N ASP A 186 40.51 17.47 36.82
CA ASP A 186 40.55 16.74 35.56
C ASP A 186 39.58 15.54 35.61
N THR A 187 38.70 15.36 34.63
CA THR A 187 38.17 14.04 34.24
C THR A 187 37.84 14.01 32.76
N ARG A 188 38.89 13.85 31.95
CA ARG A 188 38.82 13.16 30.67
C ARG A 188 38.88 11.66 30.93
N ALA A 189 37.77 10.93 30.76
CA ALA A 189 37.77 9.55 30.24
C ALA A 189 36.37 8.91 30.24
N GLN A 190 35.95 8.52 29.03
CA GLN A 190 35.42 7.20 28.70
C GLN A 190 34.03 6.79 29.20
N GLY A 191 33.15 6.52 28.23
CA GLY A 191 32.63 5.16 28.08
C GLY A 191 31.10 5.01 28.11
N GLN A 192 30.60 4.42 27.03
CA GLN A 192 29.39 3.57 26.96
C GLN A 192 28.02 4.27 26.98
N TRP A 193 27.60 4.76 25.81
CA TRP A 193 26.24 4.48 25.37
C TRP A 193 26.28 3.19 24.55
N ARG A 194 25.89 2.09 25.20
CA ARG A 194 25.64 0.81 24.55
C ARG A 194 24.40 0.93 23.68
N GLU A 195 24.61 0.71 22.39
CA GLU A 195 23.82 -0.17 21.54
C GLU A 195 22.76 -0.97 22.29
N ALA A 196 21.50 -0.55 22.17
CA ALA A 196 20.34 -1.41 22.39
C ALA A 196 19.84 -1.84 21.02
N GLY A 197 20.23 -3.05 20.64
CA GLY A 197 19.84 -3.70 19.41
C GLY A 197 18.36 -4.08 19.36
N GLU A 198 17.90 -4.24 18.13
CA GLU A 198 17.02 -5.31 17.65
C GLU A 198 15.77 -5.60 18.48
N LEU A 199 14.67 -4.94 18.09
CA LEU A 199 13.34 -5.53 18.25
C LEU A 199 13.06 -6.40 17.02
N ASP A 200 13.22 -7.70 17.23
CA ASP A 200 12.70 -8.78 16.40
C ASP A 200 11.16 -8.68 16.31
N VAL A 201 10.67 -8.18 15.18
CA VAL A 201 9.26 -8.22 14.81
C VAL A 201 9.03 -9.35 13.82
N ASN A 202 9.27 -10.58 14.27
CA ASN A 202 8.62 -11.75 13.71
C ASN A 202 7.98 -12.57 14.83
N SER A 203 6.74 -12.21 15.17
CA SER A 203 5.86 -13.07 15.95
C SER A 203 4.41 -12.89 15.54
N ARG A 204 3.94 -13.93 14.84
CA ARG A 204 2.56 -14.34 14.52
C ARG A 204 2.02 -13.99 13.13
#